data_AF-A0A3B3BDI8-F1
#
_entry.id   AF-A0A3B3BDI8-F1
#
_cell.length_a   1.000
_cell.length_b   1.000
_cell.length_c   1.000
_cell.angle_alpha   90.00
_cell.angle_beta   90.00
_cell.angle_gamma   90.00
#
_symmetry.space_group_name_H-M   'P 1'
#
loop_
_entity.id
_entity.type
_entity.pdbx_description
1 polymer ?
#
loop_
_entity_poly.entity_id
_entity_poly.type
_entity_poly.pdbx_seq_one_letter_code
_entity_poly.pdbx_strand_id
1 'polypeptide(L)'
;MNFFSLCFQSSDYEPSLPVTEKSNPLTRDIDRASPSGIVGMLEACDAQMFQRETGTNYQRLFDDQVVTTLTEVAKRVELILKDPQDSLVVLSGCGTSGRLAFFISRFNEALKQLNRTLVYSYIIAGGDRVLFIGVSCGLSAPFVAGQLDFCLQHPEVYTPVLLGFNPTHQARDEPIPGCTFTFRSVAQRLQELAQRRKAFLINPAVGPEAISGSSRMKGGSATKIVLEVVFLLYINKGIAASKKTSCLLHSGILQHMREYERAVEMTYQHREGIAALVEAAGRSLQNEGGVCYLGWGPMAFLGLMDASECNPTFGAGERKKRWRGFIRGGYKDLNNNEGPLSSLGPDFCIAHEDFLHQVLPSLTDRDTVLLIYTQSDDLHEVVNLGRKVREKTSNIHAVHHRTDSVEALQQVTFLSFGCFFFKLSGQAETECEGALLKAIYRADKLTEEITSCDITAHTQVARSAKKVVPLALVSLLTGCSLKQVESPLAPSVCECVRARGNGPCDYKALWVLNRTIQVSATSTSTISSNACAV
;
A
#
# COMPACT_ATOMS: atom_id res chain seq x y z
N MET A 1 -16.34 -1.49 -18.47
CA MET A 1 -15.10 -0.86 -18.98
C MET A 1 -15.40 0.61 -19.20
N ASN A 2 -14.75 1.52 -18.45
CA ASN A 2 -15.02 2.96 -18.55
C ASN A 2 -14.10 3.57 -19.63
N PHE A 3 -14.69 3.93 -20.78
CA PHE A 3 -14.06 4.69 -21.87
C PHE A 3 -13.34 5.95 -21.38
N PHE A 4 -13.76 6.51 -20.23
CA PHE A 4 -13.17 7.70 -19.60
C PHE A 4 -11.79 7.48 -18.97
N SER A 5 -11.44 6.27 -18.53
CA SER A 5 -10.20 6.04 -17.76
C SER A 5 -8.91 6.19 -18.59
N LEU A 6 -9.00 6.01 -19.91
CA LEU A 6 -7.86 6.10 -20.84
C LEU A 6 -7.82 7.41 -21.61
N CYS A 7 -8.80 8.31 -21.41
CA CYS A 7 -8.92 9.54 -22.20
C CYS A 7 -7.66 10.42 -22.14
N PHE A 8 -6.96 10.44 -21.00
CA PHE A 8 -5.70 11.18 -20.83
C PHE A 8 -4.53 10.66 -21.70
N GLN A 9 -4.62 9.41 -22.19
CA GLN A 9 -3.58 8.79 -23.02
C GLN A 9 -3.63 9.29 -24.47
N SER A 10 -4.76 9.90 -24.88
CA SER A 10 -4.87 10.56 -26.18
C SER A 10 -3.83 11.66 -26.31
N SER A 11 -3.19 11.75 -27.48
CA SER A 11 -2.28 12.84 -27.82
C SER A 11 -2.96 14.20 -27.75
N ASP A 12 -4.29 14.24 -27.95
CA ASP A 12 -5.06 15.48 -28.05
C ASP A 12 -5.60 15.95 -26.68
N TYR A 13 -5.45 15.13 -25.64
CA TYR A 13 -5.90 15.47 -24.30
C TYR A 13 -4.85 16.31 -23.58
N GLU A 14 -5.09 17.62 -23.49
CA GLU A 14 -4.19 18.60 -22.85
C GLU A 14 -2.73 18.44 -23.33
N PRO A 15 -2.46 18.57 -24.65
CA PRO A 15 -1.15 18.24 -25.25
C PRO A 15 0.00 19.11 -24.75
N SER A 16 -0.29 20.32 -24.26
CA SER A 16 0.69 21.25 -23.72
C SER A 16 1.14 20.91 -22.30
N LEU A 17 0.47 19.98 -21.62
CA LEU A 17 0.75 19.63 -20.23
C LEU A 17 1.43 18.26 -20.13
N PRO A 18 2.47 18.12 -19.28
CA PRO A 18 3.01 16.81 -18.94
C PRO A 18 1.98 16.00 -18.15
N VAL A 19 2.06 14.66 -18.19
CA VAL A 19 1.07 13.76 -17.55
C VAL A 19 0.79 14.11 -16.09
N THR A 20 1.81 14.47 -15.30
CA THR A 20 1.65 14.85 -13.88
C THR A 20 0.88 16.14 -13.64
N GLU A 21 0.79 17.02 -14.63
CA GLU A 21 0.09 18.31 -14.54
C GLU A 21 -1.28 18.30 -15.23
N LYS A 22 -1.61 17.24 -15.97
CA LYS A 22 -2.91 17.10 -16.64
C LYS A 22 -4.06 17.02 -15.62
N SER A 23 -5.26 17.38 -16.05
CA SER A 23 -6.50 17.07 -15.33
C SER A 23 -6.82 15.58 -15.44
N ASN A 24 -7.29 14.97 -14.34
CA ASN A 24 -7.75 13.59 -14.40
C ASN A 24 -9.23 13.54 -14.83
N PRO A 25 -9.58 12.85 -15.94
CA PRO A 25 -10.96 12.74 -16.40
C PRO A 25 -11.92 12.13 -15.38
N LEU A 26 -11.41 11.34 -14.43
CA LEU A 26 -12.21 10.65 -13.40
C LEU A 26 -12.65 11.57 -12.26
N THR A 27 -12.03 12.75 -12.12
CA THR A 27 -12.21 13.64 -10.96
C THR A 27 -12.67 15.04 -11.34
N ARG A 28 -13.28 15.20 -12.53
CA ARG A 28 -13.74 16.50 -13.05
C ARG A 28 -14.67 17.26 -12.09
N ASP A 29 -15.49 16.54 -11.34
CA ASP A 29 -16.48 17.10 -10.41
C ASP A 29 -16.12 16.82 -8.94
N ILE A 30 -14.83 16.60 -8.62
CA ILE A 30 -14.38 16.28 -7.25
C ILE A 30 -14.67 17.42 -6.25
N ASP A 31 -14.77 18.66 -6.73
CA ASP A 31 -15.10 19.85 -5.95
C ASP A 31 -16.54 19.84 -5.40
N ARG A 32 -17.44 19.08 -6.03
CA ARG A 32 -18.87 18.98 -5.66
C ARG A 32 -19.25 17.61 -5.11
N ALA A 33 -18.30 16.68 -5.04
CA ALA A 33 -18.56 15.32 -4.62
C ALA A 33 -18.82 15.23 -3.10
N SER A 34 -19.71 14.30 -2.72
CA SER A 34 -19.87 13.92 -1.31
C SER A 34 -18.61 13.19 -0.79
N PRO A 35 -18.41 13.03 0.52
CA PRO A 35 -17.27 12.29 1.06
C PRO A 35 -17.10 10.90 0.44
N SER A 36 -18.18 10.13 0.30
CA SER A 36 -18.15 8.82 -0.38
C SER A 36 -17.84 8.93 -1.87
N GLY A 37 -18.31 9.99 -2.54
CA GLY A 37 -17.98 10.28 -3.93
C GLY A 37 -16.50 10.60 -4.12
N ILE A 38 -15.92 11.42 -3.24
CA ILE A 38 -14.49 11.73 -3.21
C ILE A 38 -13.69 10.43 -3.04
N VAL A 39 -14.02 9.59 -2.05
CA VAL A 39 -13.31 8.32 -1.83
C VAL A 39 -13.39 7.40 -3.04
N GLY A 40 -14.56 7.28 -3.70
CA GLY A 40 -14.69 6.48 -4.93
C GLY A 40 -13.89 7.04 -6.12
N MET A 41 -13.78 8.36 -6.23
CA MET A 41 -12.92 9.01 -7.24
C MET A 41 -11.43 8.76 -6.97
N LEU A 42 -11.01 8.83 -5.71
CA LEU A 42 -9.64 8.54 -5.29
C LEU A 42 -9.28 7.06 -5.51
N GLU A 43 -10.18 6.14 -5.18
CA GLU A 43 -10.05 4.71 -5.47
C GLU A 43 -9.77 4.46 -6.96
N ALA A 44 -10.58 5.06 -7.83
CA ALA A 44 -10.42 4.93 -9.28
C ALA A 44 -9.08 5.52 -9.77
N CYS A 45 -8.60 6.60 -9.16
CA CYS A 45 -7.33 7.22 -9.48
C CYS A 45 -6.13 6.37 -9.04
N ASP A 46 -6.16 5.81 -7.83
CA ASP A 46 -5.10 4.93 -7.33
C ASP A 46 -5.04 3.62 -8.11
N ALA A 47 -6.20 3.03 -8.43
CA ALA A 47 -6.29 1.86 -9.29
C ALA A 47 -5.73 2.13 -10.70
N GLN A 48 -5.77 3.37 -11.18
CA GLN A 48 -5.20 3.75 -12.47
C GLN A 48 -3.70 3.43 -12.57
N MET A 49 -2.95 3.49 -11.47
CA MET A 49 -1.51 3.18 -11.46
C MET A 49 -1.22 1.76 -11.98
N PHE A 50 -2.09 0.81 -11.67
CA PHE A 50 -1.93 -0.62 -11.94
C PHE A 50 -2.55 -1.08 -13.28
N GLN A 51 -3.10 -0.15 -14.06
CA GLN A 51 -3.69 -0.46 -15.36
C GLN A 51 -2.63 -1.01 -16.34
N ARG A 52 -3.00 -2.11 -17.00
CA ARG A 52 -2.17 -2.87 -17.94
C ARG A 52 -2.46 -2.54 -19.41
N GLU A 53 -3.56 -1.84 -19.69
CA GLU A 53 -3.97 -1.52 -21.05
C GLU A 53 -3.06 -0.45 -21.67
N THR A 54 -2.56 -0.77 -22.86
CA THR A 54 -1.56 -0.01 -23.61
C THR A 54 -2.25 0.93 -24.61
N GLY A 55 -2.36 2.20 -24.27
CA GLY A 55 -2.19 3.23 -25.31
C GLY A 55 -0.74 3.17 -25.80
N THR A 56 -0.51 3.34 -27.10
CA THR A 56 0.83 3.23 -27.73
C THR A 56 1.84 4.27 -27.23
N ASN A 57 1.40 5.24 -26.42
CA ASN A 57 2.16 6.46 -26.15
C ASN A 57 2.92 6.44 -24.81
N TYR A 58 2.56 5.56 -23.87
CA TYR A 58 3.11 5.59 -22.51
C TYR A 58 3.44 4.20 -21.98
N GLN A 59 4.59 4.06 -21.35
CA GLN A 59 4.93 2.86 -20.59
C GLN A 59 4.19 2.84 -19.25
N ARG A 60 3.69 1.68 -18.81
CA ARG A 60 2.97 1.47 -17.55
C ARG A 60 3.82 0.69 -16.55
N LEU A 61 3.38 0.65 -15.29
CA LEU A 61 4.09 -0.02 -14.20
C LEU A 61 4.42 -1.49 -14.50
N PHE A 62 3.50 -2.23 -15.12
CA PHE A 62 3.64 -3.66 -15.43
C PHE A 62 4.28 -3.95 -16.79
N ASP A 63 4.67 -2.93 -17.56
CA ASP A 63 5.25 -3.16 -18.88
C ASP A 63 6.64 -3.80 -18.77
N ASP A 64 6.94 -4.74 -19.65
CA ASP A 64 8.19 -5.52 -19.63
C ASP A 64 9.44 -4.64 -19.63
N GLN A 65 9.42 -3.50 -20.33
CA GLN A 65 10.55 -2.57 -20.35
C GLN A 65 10.79 -1.90 -18.99
N VAL A 66 9.72 -1.56 -18.27
CA VAL A 66 9.79 -0.98 -16.92
C VAL A 66 10.28 -2.03 -15.94
N VAL A 67 9.69 -3.23 -15.94
CA VAL A 67 10.08 -4.35 -15.08
C VAL A 67 11.53 -4.77 -15.33
N THR A 68 11.98 -4.76 -16.59
CA THR A 68 13.38 -5.01 -16.96
C THR A 68 14.30 -3.95 -16.37
N THR A 69 13.91 -2.67 -16.44
CA THR A 69 14.71 -1.58 -15.86
C THR A 69 14.80 -1.71 -14.34
N LEU A 70 13.68 -1.98 -13.67
CA LEU A 70 13.64 -2.28 -12.23
C LEU A 70 14.55 -3.46 -11.88
N THR A 71 14.56 -4.51 -12.71
CA THR A 71 15.44 -5.67 -12.54
C THR A 71 16.91 -5.30 -12.61
N GLU A 72 17.32 -4.45 -13.56
CA GLU A 72 18.70 -4.00 -13.71
C GLU A 72 19.15 -3.09 -12.55
N VAL A 73 18.26 -2.20 -12.08
CA VAL A 73 18.53 -1.37 -10.89
C VAL A 73 18.65 -2.24 -9.64
N ALA A 74 17.76 -3.22 -9.44
CA ALA A 74 17.85 -4.15 -8.32
C ALA A 74 19.15 -4.98 -8.34
N LYS A 75 19.66 -5.36 -9.52
CA LYS A 75 20.98 -5.99 -9.66
C LYS A 75 22.12 -5.05 -9.25
N ARG A 76 22.01 -3.75 -9.53
CA ARG A 76 23.00 -2.74 -9.11
C ARG A 76 22.99 -2.52 -7.61
N VAL A 77 21.80 -2.45 -7.01
CA VAL A 77 21.63 -2.47 -5.55
C VAL A 77 22.28 -3.73 -4.96
N GLU A 78 22.00 -4.92 -5.50
CA GLU A 78 22.61 -6.17 -5.01
C GLU A 78 24.15 -6.13 -5.04
N LEU A 79 24.75 -5.53 -6.07
CA LEU A 79 26.21 -5.41 -6.18
C LEU A 79 26.79 -4.47 -5.14
N ILE A 80 26.15 -3.33 -4.88
CA ILE A 80 26.58 -2.38 -3.83
C ILE A 80 26.48 -3.00 -2.45
N LEU A 81 25.39 -3.72 -2.18
CA LEU A 81 25.18 -4.35 -0.88
C LEU A 81 26.08 -5.59 -0.64
N LYS A 82 26.80 -6.08 -1.66
CA LYS A 82 27.83 -7.13 -1.49
C LYS A 82 29.17 -6.57 -0.99
N ASP A 83 29.41 -5.28 -1.21
CA ASP A 83 30.66 -4.61 -0.84
C ASP A 83 30.37 -3.31 -0.08
N PRO A 84 29.87 -3.43 1.16
CA PRO A 84 29.29 -2.31 1.89
C PRO A 84 30.31 -1.32 2.47
N GLN A 85 31.61 -1.65 2.46
CA GLN A 85 32.62 -0.75 3.05
C GLN A 85 32.95 0.43 2.13
N ASP A 86 32.94 0.21 0.82
CA ASP A 86 33.35 1.21 -0.18
C ASP A 86 32.22 1.65 -1.12
N SER A 87 30.99 1.19 -0.87
CA SER A 87 29.83 1.46 -1.72
C SER A 87 28.66 2.07 -0.97
N LEU A 88 27.85 2.88 -1.65
CA LEU A 88 26.70 3.56 -1.05
C LEU A 88 25.49 3.62 -2.00
N VAL A 89 24.28 3.46 -1.45
CA VAL A 89 23.03 3.83 -2.14
C VAL A 89 22.53 5.16 -1.57
N VAL A 90 22.38 6.16 -2.45
CA VAL A 90 21.88 7.49 -2.10
C VAL A 90 20.51 7.70 -2.75
N LEU A 91 19.52 8.06 -1.93
CA LEU A 91 18.19 8.47 -2.37
C LEU A 91 18.05 9.98 -2.18
N SER A 92 17.53 10.68 -3.19
CA SER A 92 17.33 12.13 -3.13
C SER A 92 16.01 12.54 -3.78
N GLY A 93 15.35 13.57 -3.23
CA GLY A 93 14.11 14.13 -3.76
C GLY A 93 13.72 15.41 -3.04
N CYS A 94 12.69 16.09 -3.53
CA CYS A 94 12.13 17.30 -2.92
C CYS A 94 10.72 17.04 -2.36
N GLY A 95 10.32 17.74 -1.30
CA GLY A 95 8.98 17.62 -0.72
C GLY A 95 8.63 16.17 -0.33
N THR A 96 7.50 15.66 -0.80
CA THR A 96 7.09 14.26 -0.58
C THR A 96 8.15 13.27 -1.07
N SER A 97 8.76 13.51 -2.24
CA SER A 97 9.79 12.62 -2.78
C SER A 97 11.03 12.56 -1.88
N GLY A 98 11.41 13.67 -1.25
CA GLY A 98 12.50 13.70 -0.27
C GLY A 98 12.13 12.98 1.04
N ARG A 99 10.89 13.18 1.54
CA ARG A 99 10.37 12.46 2.71
C ARG A 99 10.26 10.95 2.46
N LEU A 100 9.89 10.53 1.24
CA LEU A 100 9.90 9.12 0.84
C LEU A 100 11.32 8.57 0.71
N ALA A 101 12.27 9.33 0.16
CA ALA A 101 13.68 8.94 0.15
C ALA A 101 14.19 8.69 1.57
N PHE A 102 13.84 9.56 2.53
CA PHE A 102 14.12 9.36 3.95
C PHE A 102 13.44 8.10 4.50
N PHE A 103 12.14 7.92 4.27
CA PHE A 103 11.40 6.73 4.72
C PHE A 103 12.04 5.42 4.22
N ILE A 104 12.35 5.33 2.92
CA ILE A 104 12.98 4.15 2.33
C ILE A 104 14.41 3.94 2.84
N SER A 105 15.16 5.01 3.16
CA SER A 105 16.50 4.86 3.74
C SER A 105 16.50 4.14 5.10
N ARG A 106 15.36 4.12 5.81
CA ARG A 106 15.17 3.35 7.04
C ARG A 106 15.20 1.84 6.81
N PHE A 107 15.23 1.36 5.57
CA PHE A 107 15.58 -0.02 5.23
C PHE A 107 16.91 -0.48 5.86
N ASN A 108 17.79 0.46 6.21
CA ASN A 108 18.93 0.22 7.10
C ASN A 108 18.55 -0.53 8.40
N GLU A 109 17.41 -0.24 9.02
CA GLU A 109 16.93 -0.91 10.23
C GLU A 109 16.64 -2.39 9.97
N ALA A 110 16.02 -2.72 8.84
CA ALA A 110 15.81 -4.11 8.41
C ALA A 110 17.15 -4.82 8.13
N LEU A 111 18.14 -4.14 7.55
CA LEU A 111 19.49 -4.70 7.37
C LEU A 111 20.21 -4.95 8.71
N LYS A 112 20.08 -4.04 9.70
CA LYS A 112 20.63 -4.24 11.05
C LYS A 112 20.07 -5.51 11.70
N GLN A 113 18.76 -5.73 11.60
CA GLN A 113 18.11 -6.92 12.15
C GLN A 113 18.60 -8.23 11.51
N LEU A 114 19.14 -8.16 10.28
CA LEU A 114 19.74 -9.29 9.56
C LEU A 114 21.27 -9.40 9.78
N ASN A 115 21.86 -8.66 10.74
CA ASN A 115 23.31 -8.57 10.98
C ASN A 115 24.13 -8.16 9.74
N ARG A 116 23.58 -7.32 8.86
CA ARG A 116 24.29 -6.77 7.69
C ARG A 116 24.77 -5.34 7.93
N THR A 117 25.91 -4.98 7.34
CA THR A 117 26.49 -3.64 7.40
C THR A 117 25.55 -2.60 6.76
N LEU A 118 25.53 -1.39 7.30
CA LEU A 118 24.71 -0.29 6.82
C LEU A 118 25.25 0.26 5.50
N VAL A 119 24.39 0.43 4.49
CA VAL A 119 24.82 0.87 3.14
C VAL A 119 23.89 1.93 2.55
N TYR A 120 22.84 2.33 3.28
CA TYR A 120 21.95 3.41 2.85
C TYR A 120 22.30 4.70 3.58
N SER A 121 22.41 5.80 2.85
CA SER A 121 22.56 7.13 3.42
C SER A 121 21.77 8.11 2.57
N TYR A 122 21.20 9.13 3.22
CA TYR A 122 20.71 10.32 2.53
C TYR A 122 21.78 11.41 2.73
N ILE A 123 22.51 11.65 1.63
CA ILE A 123 23.65 12.57 1.44
C ILE A 123 24.62 12.74 2.63
N ILE A 124 25.68 11.91 2.65
CA ILE A 124 27.10 12.29 2.43
C ILE A 124 27.70 11.13 1.59
N ALA A 125 28.33 11.44 0.46
CA ALA A 125 29.07 10.46 -0.36
C ALA A 125 30.56 10.48 0.03
N GLY A 126 31.11 9.31 0.33
CA GLY A 126 32.52 9.13 0.70
C GLY A 126 33.03 7.71 0.41
N GLY A 127 32.55 7.08 -0.67
CA GLY A 127 33.00 5.76 -1.14
C GLY A 127 33.25 5.74 -2.65
N ASP A 128 33.99 4.73 -3.11
CA ASP A 128 34.49 4.60 -4.49
C ASP A 128 33.38 4.30 -5.52
N ARG A 129 32.18 3.84 -5.09
CA ARG A 129 31.03 3.58 -5.97
C ARG A 129 29.68 3.95 -5.34
N VAL A 130 28.88 4.74 -6.06
CA VAL A 130 27.59 5.24 -5.58
C VAL A 130 26.47 4.97 -6.59
N LEU A 131 25.40 4.31 -6.16
CA LEU A 131 24.11 4.32 -6.89
C LEU A 131 23.30 5.50 -6.39
N PHE A 132 23.11 6.49 -7.26
CA PHE A 132 22.36 7.70 -6.94
C PHE A 132 20.98 7.64 -7.57
N ILE A 133 19.92 7.63 -6.76
CA ILE A 133 18.54 7.63 -7.22
C ILE A 133 17.92 9.01 -6.94
N GLY A 134 17.76 9.79 -8.01
CA GLY A 134 17.07 11.08 -8.00
C GLY A 134 15.58 10.90 -8.29
N VAL A 135 14.73 11.34 -7.37
CA VAL A 135 13.27 11.22 -7.45
C VAL A 135 12.64 12.57 -7.76
N SER A 136 11.96 12.66 -8.91
CA SER A 136 11.17 13.82 -9.30
C SER A 136 9.94 13.36 -10.07
N CYS A 137 8.77 13.30 -9.42
CA CYS A 137 7.53 12.81 -10.03
C CYS A 137 7.25 13.47 -11.39
N GLY A 138 7.34 14.80 -11.43
CA GLY A 138 7.09 15.60 -12.64
C GLY A 138 8.28 15.79 -13.58
N LEU A 139 9.47 15.26 -13.26
CA LEU A 139 10.73 15.56 -13.99
C LEU A 139 10.98 17.07 -14.12
N SER A 140 10.92 17.78 -13.00
CA SER A 140 10.91 19.26 -12.97
C SER A 140 11.76 19.89 -11.89
N ALA A 141 12.19 19.13 -10.88
CA ALA A 141 12.88 19.65 -9.70
C ALA A 141 14.35 20.04 -10.00
N PRO A 142 14.74 21.33 -9.94
CA PRO A 142 16.10 21.76 -10.25
C PRO A 142 17.16 21.13 -9.36
N PHE A 143 16.83 20.91 -8.07
CA PHE A 143 17.70 20.24 -7.11
C PHE A 143 18.11 18.84 -7.57
N VAL A 144 17.14 18.05 -8.05
CA VAL A 144 17.38 16.69 -8.56
C VAL A 144 18.14 16.73 -9.89
N ALA A 145 17.81 17.68 -10.77
CA ALA A 145 18.52 17.86 -12.04
C ALA A 145 20.01 18.18 -11.81
N GLY A 146 20.34 19.06 -10.88
CA GLY A 146 21.73 19.41 -10.56
C GLY A 146 22.52 18.23 -10.00
N GLN A 147 21.91 17.43 -9.13
CA GLN A 147 22.57 16.22 -8.60
C GLN A 147 22.79 15.17 -9.68
N LEU A 148 21.80 14.94 -10.56
CA LEU A 148 21.94 14.01 -11.66
C LEU A 148 22.97 14.50 -12.69
N ASP A 149 23.00 15.80 -12.99
CA ASP A 149 24.03 16.40 -13.86
C ASP A 149 25.42 16.18 -13.28
N PHE A 150 25.60 16.41 -11.97
CA PHE A 150 26.85 16.11 -11.28
C PHE A 150 27.24 14.63 -11.40
N CYS A 151 26.31 13.70 -11.14
CA CYS A 151 26.57 12.27 -11.30
C CYS A 151 26.97 11.91 -12.75
N LEU A 152 26.36 12.55 -13.75
CA LEU A 152 26.70 12.34 -15.16
C LEU A 152 28.10 12.84 -15.54
N GLN A 153 28.64 13.82 -14.81
CA GLN A 153 30.00 14.33 -15.00
C GLN A 153 31.06 13.42 -14.34
N HIS A 154 30.65 12.58 -13.39
CA HIS A 154 31.50 11.69 -12.61
C HIS A 154 31.11 10.20 -12.74
N PRO A 155 31.03 9.65 -13.97
CA PRO A 155 30.55 8.28 -14.21
C PRO A 155 31.46 7.17 -13.65
N GLU A 156 32.70 7.51 -13.27
CA GLU A 156 33.64 6.63 -12.58
C GLU A 156 33.20 6.30 -11.14
N VAL A 157 32.48 7.23 -10.50
CA VAL A 157 31.96 7.07 -9.14
C VAL A 157 30.46 6.75 -9.14
N TYR A 158 29.67 7.46 -9.97
CA TYR A 158 28.22 7.44 -9.88
C TYR A 158 27.56 6.59 -10.97
N THR A 159 26.59 5.79 -10.55
CA THR A 159 25.55 5.24 -11.42
C THR A 159 24.24 5.98 -11.16
N PRO A 160 23.84 6.94 -12.02
CA PRO A 160 22.62 7.70 -11.81
C PRO A 160 21.37 6.94 -12.25
N VAL A 161 20.32 7.04 -11.43
CA VAL A 161 18.96 6.57 -11.69
C VAL A 161 18.02 7.76 -11.53
N LEU A 162 17.17 8.02 -12.52
CA LEU A 162 16.10 8.99 -12.41
C LEU A 162 14.75 8.26 -12.30
N LEU A 163 14.02 8.54 -11.23
CA LEU A 163 12.66 8.06 -10.99
C LEU A 163 11.66 9.21 -11.12
N GLY A 164 10.69 9.06 -12.01
CA GLY A 164 9.59 10.01 -12.22
C GLY A 164 8.42 9.35 -12.94
N PHE A 165 7.42 10.11 -13.38
CA PHE A 165 6.22 9.54 -14.01
C PHE A 165 5.77 10.28 -15.28
N ASN A 166 6.68 11.10 -15.84
CA ASN A 166 6.54 11.70 -17.17
C ASN A 166 7.52 11.05 -18.17
N PRO A 167 7.15 10.96 -19.46
CA PRO A 167 8.12 10.77 -20.53
C PRO A 167 9.21 11.84 -20.51
N THR A 168 10.43 11.49 -20.90
CA THR A 168 11.59 12.40 -20.90
C THR A 168 11.37 13.65 -21.75
N HIS A 169 10.68 13.54 -22.88
CA HIS A 169 10.35 14.69 -23.75
C HIS A 169 9.36 15.68 -23.09
N GLN A 170 8.62 15.24 -22.07
CA GLN A 170 7.71 16.09 -21.28
C GLN A 170 8.39 16.68 -20.04
N ALA A 171 9.66 16.37 -19.78
CA ALA A 171 10.40 16.99 -18.69
C ALA A 171 10.53 18.51 -18.89
N ARG A 172 10.70 19.22 -17.77
CA ARG A 172 10.78 20.68 -17.72
C ARG A 172 11.95 21.18 -18.58
N ASP A 173 11.65 22.10 -19.50
CA ASP A 173 12.65 22.67 -20.42
C ASP A 173 12.92 24.16 -20.19
N GLU A 174 12.36 24.73 -19.13
CA GLU A 174 12.74 26.08 -18.74
C GLU A 174 14.18 26.09 -18.19
N PRO A 175 14.95 27.15 -18.47
CA PRO A 175 16.28 27.33 -17.89
C PRO A 175 16.25 27.27 -16.37
N ILE A 176 17.17 26.52 -15.78
CA ILE A 176 17.39 26.51 -14.33
C ILE A 176 18.32 27.68 -14.00
N PRO A 177 17.94 28.63 -13.12
CA PRO A 177 18.79 29.76 -12.75
C PRO A 177 20.16 29.29 -12.24
N GLY A 178 21.23 29.83 -12.82
CA GLY A 178 22.61 29.49 -12.45
C GLY A 178 23.15 28.18 -13.07
N CYS A 179 22.36 27.49 -13.89
CA CYS A 179 22.78 26.26 -14.58
C CYS A 179 22.82 26.46 -16.10
N THR A 180 23.67 25.69 -16.78
CA THR A 180 23.77 25.67 -18.25
C THR A 180 22.89 24.61 -18.90
N PHE A 181 22.02 23.96 -18.12
CA PHE A 181 21.19 22.83 -18.53
C PHE A 181 19.74 23.03 -18.06
N THR A 182 18.81 22.35 -18.72
CA THR A 182 17.42 22.20 -18.30
C THR A 182 17.22 20.81 -17.68
N PHE A 183 16.09 20.58 -16.99
CA PHE A 183 15.79 19.22 -16.52
C PHE A 183 15.70 18.25 -17.72
N ARG A 184 15.03 18.69 -18.79
CA ARG A 184 14.89 17.93 -20.04
C ARG A 184 16.24 17.53 -20.62
N SER A 185 17.22 18.44 -20.71
CA SER A 185 18.53 18.09 -21.26
C SER A 185 19.27 17.06 -20.40
N VAL A 186 19.13 17.12 -19.06
CA VAL A 186 19.69 16.11 -18.15
C VAL A 186 19.01 14.75 -18.34
N ALA A 187 17.68 14.74 -18.44
CA ALA A 187 16.90 13.52 -18.68
C ALA A 187 17.23 12.86 -20.03
N GLN A 188 17.46 13.66 -21.08
CA GLN A 188 17.88 13.16 -22.40
C GLN A 188 19.27 12.51 -22.35
N ARG A 189 20.25 13.14 -21.67
CA ARG A 189 21.58 12.54 -21.47
C ARG A 189 21.51 11.22 -20.70
N LEU A 190 20.67 11.15 -19.65
CA LEU A 190 20.40 9.89 -18.94
C LEU A 190 19.79 8.83 -19.87
N GLN A 191 18.87 9.21 -20.76
CA GLN A 191 18.24 8.31 -21.72
C GLN A 191 19.24 7.70 -22.69
N GLU A 192 20.18 8.50 -23.21
CA GLU A 192 21.27 8.02 -24.07
C GLU A 192 22.18 7.03 -23.34
N LEU A 193 22.56 7.33 -22.10
CA LEU A 193 23.39 6.45 -21.28
C LEU A 193 22.66 5.18 -20.82
N ALA A 194 21.34 5.23 -20.69
CA ALA A 194 20.52 4.07 -20.35
C ALA A 194 20.59 2.97 -21.43
N GLN A 195 20.72 3.34 -22.71
CA GLN A 195 20.93 2.39 -23.81
C GLN A 195 22.24 1.60 -23.64
N ARG A 196 23.23 2.18 -22.96
CA ARG A 196 24.53 1.57 -22.68
C ARG A 196 24.65 1.02 -21.24
N ARG A 197 23.54 0.98 -20.49
CA ARG A 197 23.48 0.58 -19.07
C ARG A 197 24.45 1.34 -18.15
N LYS A 198 24.72 2.60 -18.48
CA LYS A 198 25.54 3.53 -17.66
C LYS A 198 24.69 4.43 -16.76
N ALA A 199 23.40 4.51 -17.03
CA ALA A 199 22.39 5.20 -16.23
C ALA A 199 21.06 4.44 -16.33
N PHE A 200 20.07 4.79 -15.51
CA PHE A 200 18.74 4.18 -15.58
C PHE A 200 17.63 5.23 -15.49
N LEU A 201 16.56 4.99 -16.24
CA LEU A 201 15.33 5.79 -16.22
C LEU A 201 14.17 4.89 -15.80
N ILE A 202 13.59 5.16 -14.65
CA ILE A 202 12.35 4.52 -14.22
C ILE A 202 11.25 5.57 -14.33
N ASN A 203 10.55 5.59 -15.47
CA ASN A 203 9.52 6.59 -15.74
C ASN A 203 8.19 6.04 -16.29
N PRO A 204 7.58 5.02 -15.63
CA PRO A 204 6.25 4.57 -16.00
C PRO A 204 5.24 5.72 -15.85
N ALA A 205 4.38 5.94 -16.82
CA ALA A 205 3.26 6.85 -16.65
C ALA A 205 2.25 6.20 -15.70
N VAL A 206 1.91 6.89 -14.61
CA VAL A 206 0.87 6.45 -13.67
C VAL A 206 -0.48 7.09 -13.94
N GLY A 207 -0.53 8.04 -14.90
CA GLY A 207 -1.69 8.87 -15.22
C GLY A 207 -1.81 10.11 -14.33
N PRO A 208 -2.67 11.07 -14.67
CA PRO A 208 -2.79 12.32 -13.95
C PRO A 208 -3.27 12.13 -12.51
N GLU A 209 -2.95 13.08 -11.64
CA GLU A 209 -3.36 13.04 -10.24
C GLU A 209 -4.86 13.35 -10.07
N ALA A 210 -5.47 12.85 -9.00
CA ALA A 210 -6.87 13.17 -8.68
C ALA A 210 -7.10 14.69 -8.52
N ILE A 211 -6.12 15.37 -7.94
CA ILE A 211 -5.97 16.83 -7.94
C ILE A 211 -4.69 17.13 -8.71
N SER A 212 -4.80 17.81 -9.86
CA SER A 212 -3.67 18.08 -10.75
C SER A 212 -2.49 18.71 -10.02
N GLY A 213 -1.27 18.22 -10.32
CA GLY A 213 -0.03 18.68 -9.68
C GLY A 213 0.20 18.17 -8.25
N SER A 214 -0.77 17.52 -7.60
CA SER A 214 -0.62 16.96 -6.24
C SER A 214 0.18 15.66 -6.23
N SER A 215 1.47 15.73 -6.57
CA SER A 215 2.36 14.58 -6.75
C SER A 215 2.57 13.73 -5.49
N ARG A 216 2.09 14.20 -4.33
CA ARG A 216 2.11 13.45 -3.07
C ARG A 216 1.18 12.24 -3.08
N MET A 217 0.22 12.21 -4.01
CA MET A 217 -0.80 11.17 -4.14
C MET A 217 -0.26 10.00 -4.97
N LYS A 218 -0.65 9.84 -6.24
CA LYS A 218 -0.23 8.69 -7.05
C LYS A 218 1.27 8.69 -7.29
N GLY A 219 1.89 9.83 -7.57
CA GLY A 219 3.33 9.94 -7.74
C GLY A 219 4.11 9.48 -6.50
N GLY A 220 3.68 9.89 -5.32
CA GLY A 220 4.23 9.45 -4.03
C GLY A 220 4.05 7.95 -3.81
N SER A 221 2.82 7.44 -3.98
CA SER A 221 2.51 6.01 -3.85
C SER A 221 3.32 5.16 -4.83
N ALA A 222 3.36 5.53 -6.11
CA ALA A 222 4.14 4.82 -7.12
C ALA A 222 5.65 4.87 -6.84
N THR A 223 6.17 5.98 -6.29
CA THR A 223 7.57 6.09 -5.85
C THR A 223 7.86 5.08 -4.76
N LYS A 224 7.00 5.01 -3.72
CA LYS A 224 7.12 4.04 -2.63
C LYS A 224 7.14 2.62 -3.17
N ILE A 225 6.15 2.26 -4.00
CA ILE A 225 6.01 0.93 -4.61
C ILE A 225 7.27 0.57 -5.40
N VAL A 226 7.72 1.44 -6.31
CA VAL A 226 8.88 1.19 -7.17
C VAL A 226 10.15 0.98 -6.36
N LEU A 227 10.42 1.86 -5.39
CA LEU A 227 11.64 1.76 -4.59
C LEU A 227 11.61 0.52 -3.70
N GLU A 228 10.51 0.25 -2.99
CA GLU A 228 10.39 -0.93 -2.13
C GLU A 228 10.55 -2.22 -2.92
N VAL A 229 9.92 -2.33 -4.10
CA VAL A 229 10.06 -3.51 -4.96
C VAL A 229 11.52 -3.72 -5.39
N VAL A 230 12.24 -2.65 -5.71
CA VAL A 230 13.66 -2.72 -6.08
C VAL A 230 14.52 -3.20 -4.91
N PHE A 231 14.25 -2.73 -3.68
CA PHE A 231 15.05 -3.04 -2.50
C PHE A 231 14.70 -4.39 -1.84
N LEU A 232 13.43 -4.77 -1.77
CA LEU A 232 12.95 -5.99 -1.09
C LEU A 232 13.50 -7.29 -1.69
N LEU A 233 13.78 -7.31 -2.99
CA LEU A 233 14.31 -8.48 -3.68
C LEU A 233 15.70 -8.90 -3.21
N TYR A 234 16.48 -7.96 -2.67
CA TYR A 234 17.78 -8.27 -2.09
C TYR A 234 17.65 -9.03 -0.76
N ILE A 235 16.67 -8.67 0.09
CA ILE A 235 16.42 -9.36 1.37
C ILE A 235 15.94 -10.79 1.10
N ASN A 236 14.97 -10.97 0.20
CA ASN A 236 14.37 -12.27 -0.06
C ASN A 236 15.33 -13.28 -0.71
N LYS A 237 16.35 -12.82 -1.43
CA LYS A 237 17.43 -13.67 -1.96
C LYS A 237 18.39 -14.21 -0.89
N GLY A 238 18.38 -13.65 0.32
CA GLY A 238 19.15 -14.20 1.45
C GLY A 238 18.77 -15.63 1.84
N ILE A 239 17.65 -16.15 1.34
CA ILE A 239 17.09 -17.47 1.69
C ILE A 239 17.22 -18.50 0.53
N ALA A 240 17.48 -18.08 -0.71
CA ALA A 240 17.52 -18.99 -1.87
C ALA A 240 18.79 -18.83 -2.72
N ALA A 241 19.85 -19.51 -2.31
CA ALA A 241 21.04 -19.71 -3.13
C ALA A 241 20.72 -20.70 -4.28
N SER A 242 20.33 -20.21 -5.47
CA SER A 242 20.36 -21.02 -6.69
C SER A 242 20.47 -20.20 -7.98
N LYS A 243 21.24 -20.75 -8.94
CA LYS A 243 21.83 -20.16 -10.16
C LYS A 243 20.86 -19.71 -11.27
N LYS A 244 19.59 -19.35 -10.97
CA LYS A 244 18.61 -18.81 -11.95
C LYS A 244 18.14 -17.39 -11.60
N THR A 245 19.09 -16.48 -11.43
CA THR A 245 18.90 -15.21 -10.72
C THR A 245 18.07 -14.15 -11.46
N SER A 246 18.06 -14.07 -12.80
CA SER A 246 17.35 -12.97 -13.52
C SER A 246 15.85 -13.22 -13.70
N CYS A 247 15.46 -14.44 -14.05
CA CYS A 247 14.05 -14.81 -14.21
C CYS A 247 13.30 -14.73 -12.86
N LEU A 248 13.96 -15.13 -11.77
CA LEU A 248 13.44 -15.02 -10.40
C LEU A 248 13.27 -13.57 -9.93
N LEU A 249 14.19 -12.67 -10.33
CA LEU A 249 14.05 -11.24 -10.03
C LEU A 249 12.86 -10.63 -10.78
N HIS A 250 12.74 -10.90 -12.08
CA HIS A 250 11.66 -10.37 -12.90
C HIS A 250 10.29 -10.83 -12.38
N SER A 251 10.12 -12.13 -12.09
CA SER A 251 8.89 -12.64 -11.49
C SER A 251 8.64 -12.09 -10.09
N GLY A 252 9.70 -11.90 -9.30
CA GLY A 252 9.61 -11.31 -7.96
C GLY A 252 9.13 -9.87 -7.97
N ILE A 253 9.63 -9.04 -8.90
CA ILE A 253 9.16 -7.65 -9.10
C ILE A 253 7.66 -7.66 -9.38
N LEU A 254 7.24 -8.44 -10.38
CA LEU A 254 5.83 -8.55 -10.75
C LEU A 254 4.96 -9.03 -9.58
N GLN A 255 5.45 -10.00 -8.80
CA GLN A 255 4.74 -10.50 -7.63
C GLN A 255 4.57 -9.41 -6.58
N HIS A 256 5.64 -8.71 -6.19
CA HIS A 256 5.56 -7.64 -5.19
C HIS A 256 4.69 -6.47 -5.68
N MET A 257 4.77 -6.09 -6.96
CA MET A 257 3.88 -5.08 -7.53
C MET A 257 2.40 -5.48 -7.47
N ARG A 258 2.08 -6.76 -7.66
CA ARG A 258 0.71 -7.28 -7.47
C ARG A 258 0.25 -7.25 -6.01
N GLU A 259 1.17 -7.40 -5.05
CA GLU A 259 0.81 -7.24 -3.63
C GLU A 259 0.41 -5.79 -3.31
N TYR A 260 1.05 -4.78 -3.93
CA TYR A 260 0.60 -3.39 -3.79
C TYR A 260 -0.72 -3.12 -4.50
N GLU A 261 -0.99 -3.76 -5.64
CA GLU A 261 -2.30 -3.72 -6.29
C GLU A 261 -3.40 -4.25 -5.34
N ARG A 262 -3.14 -5.38 -4.67
CA ARG A 262 -4.03 -5.92 -3.62
C ARG A 262 -4.14 -5.01 -2.41
N ALA A 263 -3.07 -4.33 -2.01
CA ALA A 263 -3.10 -3.39 -0.89
C ALA A 263 -4.06 -2.22 -1.18
N VAL A 264 -4.13 -1.74 -2.42
CA VAL A 264 -5.14 -0.76 -2.84
C VAL A 264 -6.55 -1.34 -2.75
N GLU A 265 -6.77 -2.54 -3.29
CA GLU A 265 -8.07 -3.21 -3.21
C GLU A 265 -8.53 -3.39 -1.74
N MET A 266 -7.64 -3.86 -0.86
CA MET A 266 -7.93 -4.06 0.56
C MET A 266 -8.20 -2.75 1.30
N THR A 267 -7.45 -1.69 0.98
CA THR A 267 -7.67 -0.37 1.58
C THR A 267 -9.06 0.16 1.26
N TYR A 268 -9.47 0.10 -0.01
CA TYR A 268 -10.75 0.63 -0.45
C TYR A 268 -11.95 -0.28 -0.16
N GLN A 269 -11.76 -1.54 0.29
CA GLN A 269 -12.82 -2.31 0.94
C GLN A 269 -13.39 -1.59 2.18
N HIS A 270 -12.60 -0.70 2.81
CA HIS A 270 -13.01 0.12 3.96
C HIS A 270 -13.51 1.52 3.57
N ARG A 271 -13.92 1.74 2.30
CA ARG A 271 -14.36 3.05 1.78
C ARG A 271 -15.39 3.78 2.64
N GLU A 272 -16.28 3.07 3.32
CA GLU A 272 -17.30 3.69 4.19
C GLU A 272 -16.66 4.32 5.43
N GLY A 273 -15.72 3.63 6.07
CA GLY A 273 -14.94 4.17 7.18
C GLY A 273 -14.03 5.31 6.77
N ILE A 274 -13.40 5.21 5.58
CA ILE A 274 -12.60 6.29 5.02
C ILE A 274 -13.47 7.52 4.74
N ALA A 275 -14.65 7.35 4.14
CA ALA A 275 -15.58 8.45 3.86
C ALA A 275 -16.08 9.12 5.15
N ALA A 276 -16.39 8.34 6.18
CA ALA A 276 -16.77 8.87 7.50
C ALA A 276 -15.63 9.68 8.14
N LEU A 277 -14.39 9.22 8.03
CA LEU A 277 -13.21 9.95 8.52
C LEU A 277 -12.99 11.25 7.73
N VAL A 278 -13.09 11.20 6.39
CA VAL A 278 -13.00 12.39 5.51
C VAL A 278 -14.07 13.41 5.90
N GLU A 279 -15.29 12.97 6.14
CA GLU A 279 -16.38 13.84 6.57
C GLU A 279 -16.10 14.46 7.95
N ALA A 280 -15.68 13.65 8.93
CA ALA A 280 -15.38 14.12 10.28
C ALA A 280 -14.24 15.13 10.29
N ALA A 281 -13.14 14.85 9.59
CA ALA A 281 -12.03 15.79 9.42
C ALA A 281 -12.46 17.07 8.70
N GLY A 282 -13.26 16.96 7.64
CA GLY A 282 -13.82 18.11 6.90
C GLY A 282 -14.65 19.03 7.80
N ARG A 283 -15.55 18.46 8.62
CA ARG A 283 -16.37 19.22 9.58
C ARG A 283 -15.51 19.90 10.64
N SER A 284 -14.49 19.23 11.16
CA SER A 284 -13.56 19.82 12.13
C SER A 284 -12.89 21.08 11.57
N LEU A 285 -12.39 21.00 10.33
CA LEU A 285 -11.71 22.13 9.69
C LEU A 285 -12.66 23.30 9.38
N GLN A 286 -13.90 22.99 8.98
CA GLN A 286 -14.96 23.99 8.78
C GLN A 286 -15.30 24.73 10.08
N ASN A 287 -15.30 24.00 11.21
CA ASN A 287 -15.56 24.54 12.55
C ASN A 287 -14.31 25.12 13.23
N GLU A 288 -13.28 25.44 12.45
CA GLU A 288 -12.02 26.01 12.92
C GLU A 288 -11.16 25.13 13.83
N GLY A 289 -11.52 23.85 13.99
CA GLY A 289 -10.72 22.85 14.67
C GLY A 289 -9.54 22.34 13.84
N GLY A 290 -8.70 21.53 14.48
CA GLY A 290 -7.55 20.86 13.89
C GLY A 290 -7.77 19.36 13.65
N VAL A 291 -6.81 18.77 12.93
CA VAL A 291 -6.66 17.35 12.67
C VAL A 291 -5.26 16.93 13.13
N CYS A 292 -5.19 16.01 14.08
CA CYS A 292 -3.94 15.49 14.60
C CYS A 292 -3.79 14.00 14.28
N TYR A 293 -2.62 13.63 13.76
CA TYR A 293 -2.21 12.23 13.57
C TYR A 293 -1.33 11.82 14.75
N LEU A 294 -1.71 10.77 15.47
CA LEU A 294 -0.89 10.15 16.50
C LEU A 294 -0.48 8.77 16.00
N GLY A 295 0.81 8.57 15.76
CA GLY A 295 1.32 7.40 15.06
C GLY A 295 2.29 6.57 15.89
N TRP A 296 2.20 5.25 15.70
CA TRP A 296 3.16 4.28 16.24
C TRP A 296 3.94 3.59 15.13
N GLY A 297 5.17 3.19 15.47
CA GLY A 297 6.07 2.48 14.58
C GLY A 297 6.39 3.26 13.29
N PRO A 298 6.85 2.55 12.24
CA PRO A 298 7.18 3.17 10.95
C PRO A 298 5.98 3.88 10.28
N MET A 299 4.75 3.37 10.52
CA MET A 299 3.52 3.93 9.94
C MET A 299 3.23 5.35 10.45
N ALA A 300 3.75 5.73 11.62
CA ALA A 300 3.63 7.09 12.15
C ALA A 300 4.21 8.16 11.21
N PHE A 301 5.25 7.80 10.46
CA PHE A 301 5.88 8.72 9.51
C PHE A 301 4.93 9.13 8.39
N LEU A 302 3.98 8.27 7.99
CA LEU A 302 3.00 8.60 6.96
C LEU A 302 2.06 9.72 7.42
N GLY A 303 1.69 9.73 8.71
CA GLY A 303 0.89 10.83 9.29
C GLY A 303 1.65 12.15 9.33
N LEU A 304 2.94 12.12 9.68
CA LEU A 304 3.82 13.30 9.60
C LEU A 304 3.95 13.83 8.16
N MET A 305 4.14 12.92 7.20
CA MET A 305 4.25 13.25 5.79
C MET A 305 2.98 13.93 5.27
N ASP A 306 1.81 13.33 5.51
CA ASP A 306 0.54 13.90 5.06
C ASP A 306 0.29 15.29 5.67
N ALA A 307 0.45 15.42 6.99
CA ALA A 307 0.28 16.69 7.70
C ALA A 307 1.18 17.80 7.12
N SER A 308 2.44 17.49 6.79
CA SER A 308 3.40 18.46 6.26
C SER A 308 3.03 19.01 4.86
N GLU A 309 2.22 18.27 4.10
CA GLU A 309 1.84 18.61 2.73
C GLU A 309 0.49 19.34 2.64
N CYS A 310 -0.32 19.32 3.70
CA CYS A 310 -1.60 20.03 3.72
C CYS A 310 -1.43 21.54 3.54
N ASN A 311 -0.42 22.15 4.15
CA ASN A 311 -0.20 23.59 4.05
C ASN A 311 0.19 24.07 2.64
N PRO A 312 1.24 23.55 1.99
CA PRO A 312 1.60 23.98 0.63
C PRO A 312 0.53 23.63 -0.41
N THR A 313 -0.24 22.54 -0.22
CA THR A 313 -1.26 22.11 -1.19
C THR A 313 -2.55 22.93 -1.09
N PHE A 314 -3.05 23.18 0.11
CA PHE A 314 -4.36 23.81 0.33
C PHE A 314 -4.27 25.26 0.81
N GLY A 315 -3.08 25.85 0.81
CA GLY A 315 -2.87 27.24 1.21
C GLY A 315 -3.30 27.50 2.67
N ALA A 316 -2.93 26.61 3.59
CA ALA A 316 -3.44 26.69 4.96
C ALA A 316 -3.07 27.99 5.71
N GLY A 317 -2.12 28.80 5.23
CA GLY A 317 -1.94 30.19 5.68
C GLY A 317 -1.72 30.32 7.20
N GLU A 318 -2.43 31.22 7.87
CA GLU A 318 -2.42 31.34 9.35
C GLU A 318 -2.97 30.09 10.06
N ARG A 319 -3.61 29.16 9.33
CA ARG A 319 -4.13 27.88 9.80
C ARG A 319 -3.09 26.75 9.77
N LYS A 320 -1.79 27.06 9.65
CA LYS A 320 -0.65 26.11 9.70
C LYS A 320 -0.74 25.10 10.84
N LYS A 321 -1.31 25.48 11.99
CA LYS A 321 -1.42 24.64 13.18
C LYS A 321 -2.59 23.64 13.14
N ARG A 322 -3.44 23.67 12.10
CA ARG A 322 -4.62 22.79 12.00
C ARG A 322 -4.29 21.37 11.55
N TRP A 323 -3.08 21.09 11.06
CA TRP A 323 -2.65 19.74 10.68
C TRP A 323 -1.34 19.43 11.36
N ARG A 324 -1.33 18.42 12.24
CA ARG A 324 -0.15 18.08 13.03
C ARG A 324 0.01 16.57 13.08
N GLY A 325 1.20 16.07 12.75
CA GLY A 325 1.57 14.69 12.98
C GLY A 325 2.45 14.56 14.22
N PHE A 326 2.29 13.46 14.93
CA PHE A 326 3.12 13.09 16.07
C PHE A 326 3.49 11.61 15.97
N ILE A 327 4.69 11.30 16.42
CA ILE A 327 5.28 9.96 16.45
C ILE A 327 5.68 9.62 17.88
N ARG A 328 5.47 8.36 18.27
CA ARG A 328 6.03 7.82 19.51
C ARG A 328 7.54 8.12 19.57
N GLY A 329 8.04 8.60 20.71
CA GLY A 329 9.48 8.87 20.89
C GLY A 329 10.07 10.05 20.09
N GLY A 330 9.28 10.74 19.25
CA GLY A 330 9.72 11.93 18.52
C GLY A 330 10.90 11.67 17.58
N TYR A 331 11.87 12.60 17.55
CA TYR A 331 13.06 12.50 16.69
C TYR A 331 13.94 11.29 16.97
N LYS A 332 13.85 10.69 18.17
CA LYS A 332 14.57 9.46 18.50
C LYS A 332 14.10 8.30 17.64
N ASP A 333 12.79 8.16 17.49
CA ASP A 333 12.18 7.09 16.69
C ASP A 333 12.11 7.49 15.21
N LEU A 334 12.07 8.79 14.91
CA LEU A 334 12.20 9.30 13.54
C LEU A 334 13.59 8.97 12.98
N ASN A 335 14.65 9.12 13.81
CA ASN A 335 16.03 8.76 13.51
C ASN A 335 16.61 9.53 12.29
N ASN A 336 16.44 10.85 12.28
CA ASN A 336 17.09 11.74 11.31
C ASN A 336 18.55 12.09 11.73
N ASN A 337 19.35 12.56 10.78
CA ASN A 337 20.80 12.73 10.86
C ASN A 337 21.16 13.96 11.69
N GLU A 338 20.31 14.99 11.61
CA GLU A 338 20.46 16.25 12.34
C GLU A 338 20.11 16.09 13.83
N GLY A 339 19.60 14.92 14.24
CA GLY A 339 19.10 14.69 15.58
C GLY A 339 17.83 15.49 15.89
N PRO A 340 17.53 15.72 17.19
CA PRO A 340 16.33 16.43 17.60
C PRO A 340 16.26 17.87 17.07
N LEU A 341 15.17 18.19 16.36
CA LEU A 341 14.91 19.54 15.82
C LEU A 341 13.85 20.31 16.61
N SER A 342 13.41 19.80 17.76
CA SER A 342 12.35 20.41 18.59
C SER A 342 12.69 21.83 19.07
N SER A 343 13.98 22.18 19.14
CA SER A 343 14.46 23.53 19.49
C SER A 343 14.16 24.59 18.42
N LEU A 344 13.85 24.20 17.18
CA LEU A 344 13.53 25.13 16.10
C LEU A 344 12.15 25.78 16.24
N GLY A 345 11.30 25.25 17.14
CA GLY A 345 10.02 25.84 17.49
C GLY A 345 8.90 24.82 17.69
N PRO A 346 7.70 25.27 18.09
CA PRO A 346 6.59 24.39 18.47
C PRO A 346 6.05 23.53 17.31
N ASP A 347 6.30 23.91 16.06
CA ASP A 347 5.93 23.12 14.88
C ASP A 347 6.87 21.93 14.64
N PHE A 348 8.07 21.94 15.25
CA PHE A 348 9.03 20.85 15.22
C PHE A 348 8.89 19.90 16.43
N CYS A 349 8.01 20.22 17.38
CA CYS A 349 7.67 19.32 18.47
C CYS A 349 6.71 18.22 17.96
N ILE A 350 7.25 17.02 17.73
CA ILE A 350 6.56 15.90 17.06
C ILE A 350 6.42 14.66 17.95
N ALA A 351 6.86 14.69 19.20
CA ALA A 351 6.72 13.54 20.10
C ALA A 351 5.29 13.42 20.66
N HIS A 352 4.88 12.22 21.07
CA HIS A 352 3.62 12.05 21.80
C HIS A 352 3.59 12.85 23.11
N GLU A 353 4.73 12.99 23.78
CA GLU A 353 4.90 13.82 24.98
C GLU A 353 4.64 15.29 24.64
N ASP A 354 5.14 15.78 23.50
CA ASP A 354 4.87 17.13 23.04
C ASP A 354 3.38 17.35 22.79
N PHE A 355 2.70 16.38 22.16
CA PHE A 355 1.25 16.43 21.98
C PHE A 355 0.51 16.53 23.32
N LEU A 356 0.89 15.70 24.31
CA LEU A 356 0.28 15.70 25.64
C LEU A 356 0.44 17.04 26.36
N HIS A 357 1.58 17.71 26.18
CA HIS A 357 1.88 18.97 26.86
C HIS A 357 1.35 20.20 26.11
N GLN A 358 1.42 20.20 24.78
CA GLN A 358 1.21 21.40 23.97
C GLN A 358 -0.16 21.42 23.26
N VAL A 359 -0.75 20.26 22.96
CA VAL A 359 -1.96 20.17 22.13
C VAL A 359 -3.15 19.65 22.92
N LEU A 360 -2.99 18.54 23.64
CA LEU A 360 -4.05 17.89 24.40
C LEU A 360 -4.81 18.85 25.35
N PRO A 361 -4.16 19.78 26.09
CA PRO A 361 -4.88 20.69 26.99
C PRO A 361 -5.87 21.63 26.27
N SER A 362 -5.62 21.93 25.00
CA SER A 362 -6.44 22.82 24.16
C SER A 362 -7.42 22.10 23.23
N LEU A 363 -7.40 20.76 23.19
CA LEU A 363 -8.33 20.00 22.35
C LEU A 363 -9.78 20.16 22.80
N THR A 364 -10.66 20.20 21.82
CA THR A 364 -12.11 20.33 21.96
C THR A 364 -12.82 19.34 21.04
N ASP A 365 -14.14 19.19 21.18
CA ASP A 365 -14.98 18.39 20.25
C ASP A 365 -14.96 18.91 18.80
N ARG A 366 -14.37 20.07 18.53
CA ARG A 366 -14.16 20.57 17.16
C ARG A 366 -12.96 19.93 16.49
N ASP A 367 -12.07 19.27 17.24
CA ASP A 367 -10.82 18.71 16.75
C ASP A 367 -10.96 17.22 16.44
N THR A 368 -10.39 16.76 15.31
CA THR A 368 -10.27 15.35 14.96
C THR A 368 -8.92 14.82 15.39
N VAL A 369 -8.88 13.67 16.06
CA VAL A 369 -7.64 12.94 16.33
C VAL A 369 -7.67 11.56 15.68
N LEU A 370 -6.67 11.25 14.87
CA LEU A 370 -6.52 9.97 14.19
C LEU A 370 -5.35 9.19 14.79
N LEU A 371 -5.63 8.02 15.35
CA LEU A 371 -4.61 7.06 15.79
C LEU A 371 -4.20 6.15 14.63
N ILE A 372 -2.90 5.99 14.39
CA ILE A 372 -2.35 5.11 13.35
C ILE A 372 -1.41 4.11 14.01
N TYR A 373 -1.81 2.84 14.06
CA TYR A 373 -1.03 1.79 14.71
C TYR A 373 -1.28 0.43 14.09
N THR A 374 -0.47 -0.54 14.52
CA THR A 374 -0.50 -1.92 14.09
C THR A 374 -0.70 -2.84 15.29
N GLN A 375 -1.04 -4.10 15.03
CA GLN A 375 -1.15 -5.12 16.09
C GLN A 375 0.17 -5.37 16.84
N SER A 376 1.33 -5.02 16.26
CA SER A 376 2.64 -5.24 16.88
C SER A 376 3.07 -4.09 17.79
N ASP A 377 2.33 -2.98 17.77
CA ASP A 377 2.57 -1.87 18.67
C ASP A 377 2.05 -2.17 20.08
N ASP A 378 2.56 -1.43 21.07
CA ASP A 378 2.09 -1.54 22.45
C ASP A 378 0.64 -1.01 22.56
N LEU A 379 -0.32 -1.93 22.52
CA LEU A 379 -1.74 -1.61 22.62
C LEU A 379 -2.10 -0.95 23.96
N HIS A 380 -1.36 -1.19 25.03
CA HIS A 380 -1.61 -0.52 26.31
C HIS A 380 -1.25 0.97 26.21
N GLU A 381 -0.13 1.32 25.57
CA GLU A 381 0.20 2.72 25.29
C GLU A 381 -0.83 3.40 24.38
N VAL A 382 -1.23 2.73 23.29
CA VAL A 382 -2.23 3.23 22.33
C VAL A 382 -3.54 3.54 23.04
N VAL A 383 -4.05 2.57 23.82
CA VAL A 383 -5.33 2.70 24.54
C VAL A 383 -5.23 3.80 25.60
N ASN A 384 -4.12 3.90 26.33
CA ASN A 384 -3.95 4.94 27.34
C ASN A 384 -3.91 6.35 26.74
N LEU A 385 -3.22 6.54 25.61
CA LEU A 385 -3.22 7.83 24.92
C LEU A 385 -4.61 8.12 24.34
N GLY A 386 -5.27 7.12 23.75
CA GLY A 386 -6.63 7.24 23.24
C GLY A 386 -7.66 7.63 24.31
N ARG A 387 -7.55 7.10 25.53
CA ARG A 387 -8.41 7.49 26.67
C ARG A 387 -8.23 8.97 27.03
N LYS A 388 -6.99 9.44 27.14
CA LYS A 388 -6.69 10.86 27.43
C LYS A 388 -7.27 11.79 26.36
N VAL A 389 -7.18 11.40 25.08
CA VAL A 389 -7.79 12.16 23.98
C VAL A 389 -9.32 12.14 24.07
N ARG A 390 -9.90 10.97 24.38
CA ARG A 390 -11.37 10.80 24.52
C ARG A 390 -11.96 11.67 25.63
N GLU A 391 -11.20 12.02 26.65
CA GLU A 391 -11.61 12.98 27.70
C GLU A 391 -11.76 14.42 27.17
N LYS A 392 -11.18 14.74 26.00
CA LYS A 392 -11.18 16.09 25.41
C LYS A 392 -12.04 16.21 24.16
N THR A 393 -12.09 15.15 23.34
CA THR A 393 -12.85 15.13 22.10
C THR A 393 -13.50 13.77 21.87
N SER A 394 -14.75 13.80 21.45
CA SER A 394 -15.48 12.63 20.96
C SER A 394 -15.09 12.24 19.52
N ASN A 395 -14.41 13.13 18.79
CA ASN A 395 -14.03 12.93 17.40
C ASN A 395 -12.63 12.30 17.25
N ILE A 396 -12.49 11.11 17.84
CA ILE A 396 -11.27 10.29 17.76
C ILE A 396 -11.53 9.04 16.92
N HIS A 397 -10.63 8.77 15.99
CA HIS A 397 -10.68 7.68 15.02
C HIS A 397 -9.39 6.86 15.08
N ALA A 398 -9.41 5.67 14.48
CA ALA A 398 -8.24 4.81 14.40
C ALA A 398 -8.14 4.11 13.04
N VAL A 399 -6.94 4.11 12.47
CA VAL A 399 -6.53 3.17 11.42
C VAL A 399 -5.64 2.13 12.10
N HIS A 400 -6.14 0.90 12.18
CA HIS A 400 -5.46 -0.21 12.83
C HIS A 400 -5.14 -1.31 11.80
N HIS A 401 -3.86 -1.59 11.62
CA HIS A 401 -3.40 -2.69 10.76
C HIS A 401 -3.22 -3.97 11.58
N ARG A 402 -3.97 -5.00 11.20
CA ARG A 402 -3.85 -6.34 11.76
C ARG A 402 -3.38 -7.28 10.67
N THR A 403 -2.42 -8.14 10.96
CA THR A 403 -2.21 -9.30 10.10
C THR A 403 -3.20 -10.35 10.53
N ASP A 404 -4.03 -10.83 9.63
CA ASP A 404 -4.67 -12.10 9.86
C ASP A 404 -3.55 -13.14 9.91
N SER A 405 -3.26 -13.67 11.11
CA SER A 405 -2.54 -14.93 11.16
C SER A 405 -3.31 -15.91 10.26
N VAL A 406 -2.59 -16.79 9.54
CA VAL A 406 -3.23 -17.81 8.71
C VAL A 406 -4.27 -18.61 9.51
N GLU A 407 -4.14 -18.65 10.84
CA GLU A 407 -5.08 -19.21 11.80
C GLU A 407 -6.33 -18.33 12.08
N ALA A 408 -6.21 -17.00 12.13
CA ALA A 408 -7.34 -16.09 12.37
C ALA A 408 -8.29 -16.00 11.17
N LEU A 409 -7.76 -16.00 9.94
CA LEU A 409 -8.57 -16.10 8.72
C LEU A 409 -9.35 -17.42 8.66
N GLN A 410 -8.81 -18.50 9.23
CA GLN A 410 -9.44 -19.82 9.29
C GLN A 410 -10.52 -19.93 10.37
N GLN A 411 -10.35 -19.31 11.54
CA GLN A 411 -11.40 -19.24 12.57
C GLN A 411 -12.57 -18.33 12.15
N VAL A 412 -12.29 -17.19 11.51
CA VAL A 412 -13.34 -16.29 11.00
C VAL A 412 -14.12 -16.95 9.87
N THR A 413 -13.50 -17.78 9.01
CA THR A 413 -14.26 -18.58 8.03
C THR A 413 -15.16 -19.61 8.71
N PHE A 414 -14.67 -20.37 9.70
CA PHE A 414 -15.47 -21.40 10.39
C PHE A 414 -16.70 -20.81 11.11
N LEU A 415 -16.53 -19.70 11.85
CA LEU A 415 -17.62 -18.99 12.54
C LEU A 415 -18.56 -18.26 11.56
N SER A 416 -18.04 -17.72 10.45
CA SER A 416 -18.88 -17.12 9.40
C SER A 416 -19.69 -18.18 8.62
N PHE A 417 -19.20 -19.41 8.51
CA PHE A 417 -19.95 -20.53 7.93
C PHE A 417 -21.14 -20.93 8.82
N GLY A 418 -20.98 -21.02 10.15
CA GLY A 418 -22.09 -21.30 11.07
C GLY A 418 -23.24 -20.28 10.96
N CYS A 419 -22.90 -18.98 11.00
CA CYS A 419 -23.86 -17.89 10.83
C CYS A 419 -24.52 -17.84 9.44
N PHE A 420 -23.80 -18.24 8.37
CA PHE A 420 -24.33 -18.27 7.01
C PHE A 420 -25.25 -19.47 6.76
N PHE A 421 -24.92 -20.65 7.31
CA PHE A 421 -25.77 -21.84 7.27
C PHE A 421 -27.08 -21.62 8.03
N PHE A 422 -27.05 -20.96 9.18
CA PHE A 422 -28.25 -20.54 9.91
C PHE A 422 -29.17 -19.67 9.03
N LYS A 423 -28.61 -18.66 8.34
CA LYS A 423 -29.38 -17.76 7.46
C LYS A 423 -29.99 -18.44 6.23
N LEU A 424 -29.33 -19.43 5.63
CA LEU A 424 -29.83 -20.10 4.43
C LEU A 424 -30.75 -21.30 4.71
N SER A 425 -30.55 -21.96 5.85
CA SER A 425 -31.31 -23.17 6.20
C SER A 425 -32.44 -22.98 7.19
N GLY A 426 -32.36 -21.94 8.03
CA GLY A 426 -33.26 -21.74 9.17
C GLY A 426 -33.18 -22.83 10.25
N GLN A 427 -32.14 -23.67 10.22
CA GLN A 427 -31.90 -24.72 11.23
C GLN A 427 -31.04 -24.20 12.38
N ALA A 428 -31.05 -24.88 13.53
CA ALA A 428 -30.26 -24.48 14.69
C ALA A 428 -28.75 -24.53 14.39
N GLU A 429 -27.97 -23.69 15.06
CA GLU A 429 -26.51 -23.59 14.87
C GLU A 429 -25.81 -24.94 15.08
N THR A 430 -26.25 -25.72 16.08
CA THR A 430 -25.74 -27.07 16.37
C THR A 430 -26.01 -28.08 15.25
N GLU A 431 -27.12 -27.95 14.51
CA GLU A 431 -27.43 -28.80 13.36
C GLU A 431 -26.59 -28.41 12.13
N CYS A 432 -26.33 -27.11 11.98
CA CYS A 432 -25.46 -26.56 10.94
C CYS A 432 -24.01 -27.00 11.12
N GLU A 433 -23.49 -26.90 12.35
CA GLU A 433 -22.17 -27.41 12.72
C GLU A 433 -22.07 -28.92 12.51
N GLY A 434 -23.10 -29.67 12.92
CA GLY A 434 -23.18 -31.10 12.71
C GLY A 434 -23.11 -31.51 11.23
N ALA A 435 -23.85 -30.82 10.35
CA ALA A 435 -23.81 -31.09 8.91
C ALA A 435 -22.47 -30.71 8.27
N LEU A 436 -21.85 -29.62 8.73
CA LEU A 436 -20.54 -29.18 8.26
C LEU A 436 -19.45 -30.19 8.63
N LEU A 437 -19.42 -30.66 9.88
CA LEU A 437 -18.47 -31.68 10.32
C LEU A 437 -18.67 -33.00 9.58
N LYS A 438 -19.93 -33.42 9.35
CA LYS A 438 -20.21 -34.62 8.55
C LYS A 438 -19.64 -34.49 7.14
N ALA A 439 -19.76 -33.32 6.51
CA ALA A 439 -19.22 -33.08 5.18
C ALA A 439 -17.68 -32.99 5.15
N ILE A 440 -17.06 -32.43 6.19
CA ILE A 440 -15.59 -32.35 6.34
C ILE A 440 -15.01 -33.77 6.45
N TYR A 441 -15.58 -34.59 7.32
CA TYR A 441 -15.10 -35.95 7.60
C TYR A 441 -15.72 -37.02 6.67
N ARG A 442 -16.62 -36.62 5.76
CA ARG A 442 -17.39 -37.51 4.87
C ARG A 442 -18.03 -38.67 5.63
N ALA A 443 -18.64 -38.36 6.77
CA ALA A 443 -19.22 -39.33 7.69
C ALA A 443 -20.74 -39.12 7.83
N ASP A 444 -21.51 -40.21 7.84
CA ASP A 444 -22.97 -40.13 8.05
C ASP A 444 -23.35 -39.85 9.53
N LYS A 445 -22.44 -40.22 10.46
CA LYS A 445 -22.56 -39.95 11.90
C LYS A 445 -21.24 -39.39 12.43
N LEU A 446 -21.33 -38.45 13.35
CA LEU A 446 -20.17 -37.90 14.05
C LEU A 446 -19.85 -38.79 15.25
N THR A 447 -18.58 -39.17 15.39
CA THR A 447 -18.08 -39.88 16.57
C THR A 447 -17.67 -38.87 17.65
N GLU A 448 -17.61 -39.33 18.90
CA GLU A 448 -17.17 -38.51 20.04
C GLU A 448 -15.74 -37.99 19.85
N GLU A 449 -14.87 -38.78 19.20
CA GLU A 449 -13.52 -38.38 18.79
C GLU A 449 -13.53 -37.19 17.81
N ILE A 450 -14.50 -37.13 16.90
CA ILE A 450 -14.63 -35.98 15.99
C ILE A 450 -15.20 -34.80 16.76
N THR A 451 -16.32 -34.95 17.47
CA THR A 451 -16.97 -33.80 18.13
C THR A 451 -16.16 -33.18 19.28
N SER A 452 -15.16 -33.91 19.81
CA SER A 452 -14.24 -33.42 20.83
C SER A 452 -12.93 -32.84 20.28
N CYS A 453 -12.69 -32.96 18.97
CA CYS A 453 -11.54 -32.32 18.32
C CYS A 453 -11.68 -30.80 18.35
N ASP A 454 -10.54 -30.11 18.39
CA ASP A 454 -10.53 -28.67 18.22
C ASP A 454 -10.79 -28.29 16.74
N ILE A 455 -11.16 -27.02 16.54
CA ILE A 455 -11.43 -26.45 15.21
C ILE A 455 -10.20 -26.58 14.28
N THR A 456 -9.00 -26.60 14.84
CA THR A 456 -7.74 -26.74 14.11
C THR A 456 -7.65 -28.11 13.42
N ALA A 457 -7.97 -29.19 14.14
CA ALA A 457 -8.00 -30.54 13.60
C ALA A 457 -9.07 -30.69 12.51
N HIS A 458 -10.26 -30.11 12.68
CA HIS A 458 -11.31 -30.08 11.66
C HIS A 458 -10.88 -29.37 10.38
N THR A 459 -10.20 -28.24 10.55
CA THR A 459 -9.70 -27.43 9.45
C THR A 459 -8.64 -28.18 8.64
N GLN A 460 -7.77 -28.94 9.31
CA GLN A 460 -6.74 -29.76 8.65
C GLN A 460 -7.35 -30.84 7.77
N VAL A 461 -8.42 -31.51 8.23
CA VAL A 461 -9.14 -32.52 7.44
C VAL A 461 -9.87 -31.86 6.26
N ALA A 462 -10.54 -30.73 6.50
CA ALA A 462 -11.29 -29.99 5.49
C ALA A 462 -10.44 -29.56 4.28
N ARG A 463 -9.14 -29.27 4.48
CA ARG A 463 -8.21 -28.90 3.40
C ARG A 463 -8.13 -29.92 2.26
N SER A 464 -8.29 -31.20 2.57
CA SER A 464 -8.25 -32.29 1.58
C SER A 464 -9.64 -32.64 1.00
N ALA A 465 -10.71 -32.12 1.59
CA ALA A 465 -12.08 -32.46 1.24
C ALA A 465 -12.63 -31.54 0.14
N LYS A 466 -13.19 -32.13 -0.93
CA LYS A 466 -13.82 -31.37 -2.02
C LYS A 466 -15.31 -31.15 -1.76
N LYS A 467 -15.80 -29.96 -2.15
CA LYS A 467 -17.23 -29.57 -2.13
C LYS A 467 -17.90 -29.62 -0.74
N VAL A 468 -17.14 -29.43 0.34
CA VAL A 468 -17.62 -29.51 1.74
C VAL A 468 -18.88 -28.66 1.98
N VAL A 469 -18.84 -27.38 1.62
CA VAL A 469 -19.95 -26.44 1.88
C VAL A 469 -21.20 -26.75 1.04
N PRO A 470 -21.10 -26.97 -0.30
CA PRO A 470 -22.24 -27.44 -1.08
C PRO A 470 -22.89 -28.73 -0.55
N LEU A 471 -22.08 -29.71 -0.12
CA LEU A 471 -22.57 -31.00 0.36
C LEU A 471 -23.30 -30.87 1.70
N ALA A 472 -22.70 -30.14 2.65
CA ALA A 472 -23.34 -29.86 3.94
C ALA A 472 -24.67 -29.11 3.75
N LEU A 473 -24.70 -28.12 2.85
CA LEU A 473 -25.89 -27.29 2.64
C LEU A 473 -27.03 -28.06 1.97
N VAL A 474 -26.75 -28.86 0.94
CA VAL A 474 -27.80 -29.69 0.30
C VAL A 474 -28.28 -30.77 1.27
N SER A 475 -27.38 -31.47 1.98
CA SER A 475 -27.76 -32.48 2.99
C SER A 475 -28.68 -31.90 4.06
N LEU A 476 -28.39 -30.68 4.53
CA LEU A 476 -29.16 -30.01 5.56
C LEU A 476 -30.49 -29.41 5.02
N LEU A 477 -30.54 -29.02 3.76
CA LEU A 477 -31.77 -28.51 3.12
C LEU A 477 -32.75 -29.62 2.71
N THR A 478 -32.24 -30.80 2.33
CA THR A 478 -33.04 -31.93 1.83
C THR A 478 -33.23 -33.06 2.84
N GLY A 479 -32.46 -33.09 3.93
CA GLY A 479 -32.43 -34.19 4.90
C GLY A 479 -31.76 -35.47 4.39
N CYS A 480 -31.15 -35.43 3.20
CA CYS A 480 -30.50 -36.59 2.59
C CYS A 480 -29.13 -36.88 3.21
N SER A 481 -28.69 -38.14 3.17
CA SER A 481 -27.33 -38.52 3.57
C SER A 481 -26.28 -37.99 2.58
N LEU A 482 -25.03 -37.84 3.01
CA LEU A 482 -23.97 -37.30 2.15
C LEU A 482 -23.75 -38.16 0.90
N LYS A 483 -23.89 -39.49 1.01
CA LYS A 483 -23.84 -40.41 -0.14
C LYS A 483 -24.94 -40.14 -1.17
N GLN A 484 -26.13 -39.74 -0.73
CA GLN A 484 -27.23 -39.39 -1.63
C GLN A 484 -26.99 -38.04 -2.31
N VAL A 485 -26.37 -37.09 -1.60
CA VAL A 485 -26.04 -35.75 -2.11
C VAL A 485 -24.85 -35.77 -3.08
N GLU A 486 -23.93 -36.73 -2.95
CA GLU A 486 -22.82 -36.91 -3.89
C GLU A 486 -23.23 -37.63 -5.20
N SER A 487 -24.47 -38.14 -5.28
CA SER A 487 -25.00 -38.76 -6.50
C SER A 487 -25.10 -37.77 -7.65
N PRO A 488 -24.82 -38.18 -8.92
CA PRO A 488 -25.02 -37.32 -10.10
C PRO A 488 -26.46 -36.83 -10.30
N LEU A 489 -27.43 -37.48 -9.65
CA LEU A 489 -28.86 -37.16 -9.69
C LEU A 489 -29.30 -36.22 -8.54
N ALA A 490 -28.38 -35.79 -7.69
CA ALA A 490 -28.69 -34.91 -6.57
C ALA A 490 -29.01 -33.48 -7.06
N PRO A 491 -30.02 -32.82 -6.45
CA PRO A 491 -30.36 -31.44 -6.80
C PRO A 491 -29.20 -30.49 -6.46
N SER A 492 -28.99 -29.49 -7.32
CA SER A 492 -27.97 -28.48 -7.10
C SER A 492 -28.34 -27.56 -5.92
N VAL A 493 -27.32 -26.95 -5.30
CA VAL A 493 -27.51 -25.95 -4.23
C VAL A 493 -28.51 -24.86 -4.65
N CYS A 494 -28.44 -24.41 -5.91
CA CYS A 494 -29.34 -23.39 -6.45
C CYS A 494 -30.79 -23.86 -6.55
N GLU A 495 -31.03 -25.14 -6.89
CA GLU A 495 -32.38 -25.71 -6.97
C GLU A 495 -32.99 -25.89 -5.58
N CYS A 496 -32.21 -26.37 -4.61
CA CYS A 496 -32.66 -26.53 -3.22
C CYS A 496 -33.04 -25.19 -2.56
N VAL A 497 -32.25 -24.14 -2.81
CA VAL A 497 -32.51 -22.80 -2.23
C VAL A 497 -33.73 -22.14 -2.91
N ARG A 498 -33.93 -22.32 -4.23
CA ARG A 498 -35.09 -21.79 -4.96
C ARG A 498 -36.41 -22.45 -4.54
N ALA A 499 -36.40 -23.75 -4.24
CA ALA A 499 -37.61 -24.49 -3.86
C ALA A 499 -38.21 -24.07 -2.49
N ARG A 500 -37.43 -23.40 -1.62
CA ARG A 500 -37.88 -22.95 -0.28
C ARG A 500 -38.50 -21.55 -0.21
N GLY A 501 -38.60 -20.82 -1.33
CA GLY A 501 -39.53 -19.69 -1.45
C GLY A 501 -39.26 -18.45 -0.60
N ASN A 502 -38.01 -18.03 -0.39
CA ASN A 502 -37.70 -16.72 0.23
C ASN A 502 -36.77 -15.86 -0.64
N GLY A 503 -37.36 -14.92 -1.40
CA GLY A 503 -36.68 -13.73 -1.95
C GLY A 503 -35.58 -13.93 -3.01
N PRO A 504 -35.13 -12.85 -3.67
CA PRO A 504 -34.09 -12.93 -4.70
C PRO A 504 -32.79 -13.42 -4.07
N CYS A 505 -32.32 -14.60 -4.49
CA CYS A 505 -31.00 -15.11 -4.13
C CYS A 505 -29.93 -14.08 -4.50
N ASP A 506 -29.17 -13.59 -3.53
CA ASP A 506 -28.05 -12.69 -3.80
C ASP A 506 -26.91 -13.49 -4.46
N TYR A 507 -26.93 -13.55 -5.78
CA TYR A 507 -25.92 -14.25 -6.59
C TYR A 507 -24.49 -13.72 -6.33
N LYS A 508 -24.33 -12.51 -5.76
CA LYS A 508 -23.01 -12.01 -5.33
C LYS A 508 -22.45 -12.81 -4.15
N ALA A 509 -23.27 -13.23 -3.20
CA ALA A 509 -22.81 -13.99 -2.04
C ALA A 509 -22.32 -15.40 -2.43
N LEU A 510 -23.03 -16.08 -3.33
CA LEU A 510 -22.61 -17.38 -3.90
C LEU A 510 -21.36 -17.26 -4.77
N TRP A 511 -21.20 -16.15 -5.49
CA TRP A 511 -20.02 -15.88 -6.33
C TRP A 511 -18.76 -15.55 -5.50
N VAL A 512 -18.92 -14.78 -4.41
CA VAL A 512 -17.85 -14.51 -3.43
C VAL A 512 -17.40 -15.83 -2.78
N LEU A 513 -18.33 -16.71 -2.40
CA LEU A 513 -18.03 -18.01 -1.79
C LEU A 513 -17.18 -18.91 -2.71
N ASN A 514 -17.50 -18.96 -4.00
CA ASN A 514 -16.79 -19.80 -4.97
C ASN A 514 -15.37 -19.27 -5.24
N ARG A 515 -15.15 -17.94 -5.17
CA ARG A 515 -13.83 -17.31 -5.24
C ARG A 515 -13.00 -17.53 -3.98
N THR A 516 -13.58 -17.37 -2.79
CA THR A 516 -12.87 -17.56 -1.51
C THR A 516 -12.35 -19.01 -1.35
N ILE A 517 -13.07 -19.99 -1.90
CA ILE A 517 -12.67 -21.41 -1.92
C ILE A 517 -11.57 -21.69 -2.96
N GLN A 518 -11.53 -21.01 -4.11
CA GLN A 518 -10.45 -21.18 -5.09
C GLN A 518 -9.13 -20.53 -4.65
N VAL A 519 -9.22 -19.43 -3.89
CA VAL A 519 -8.03 -18.71 -3.37
C VAL A 519 -7.29 -19.54 -2.32
N SER A 520 -7.98 -20.31 -1.47
CA SER A 520 -7.34 -21.13 -0.44
C SER A 520 -6.63 -22.38 -0.96
N ALA A 521 -7.03 -22.90 -2.14
CA ALA A 521 -6.38 -24.06 -2.77
C ALA A 521 -5.13 -23.69 -3.59
N THR A 522 -4.91 -22.40 -3.90
CA THR A 522 -3.82 -21.94 -4.78
C THR A 522 -2.75 -21.12 -4.06
N SER A 523 -3.00 -20.68 -2.81
CA SER A 523 -2.08 -19.82 -2.05
C SER A 523 -1.05 -20.56 -1.19
N THR A 524 -0.84 -21.86 -1.39
CA THR A 524 0.21 -22.63 -0.70
C THR A 524 1.57 -22.45 -1.40
N SER A 525 2.16 -21.28 -1.23
CA SER A 525 3.61 -21.12 -1.28
C SER A 525 4.03 -20.02 -0.30
N THR A 526 4.41 -20.45 0.92
CA THR A 526 5.23 -19.71 1.90
C THR A 526 5.15 -18.18 1.84
N ILE A 527 4.15 -17.62 2.53
CA ILE A 527 4.14 -16.22 2.92
C ILE A 527 4.82 -16.15 4.29
N SER A 528 6.08 -15.71 4.32
CA SER A 528 6.76 -15.38 5.58
C SER A 528 6.26 -14.02 6.08
N SER A 529 5.96 -13.96 7.37
CA SER A 529 5.38 -12.87 8.17
C SER A 529 6.10 -11.50 8.16
N ASN A 530 7.08 -11.26 7.29
CA ASN A 530 7.89 -10.04 7.30
C ASN A 530 7.51 -9.00 6.24
N ALA A 531 6.52 -9.29 5.37
CA ALA A 531 6.08 -8.35 4.33
C ALA A 531 5.09 -7.27 4.82
N CYS A 532 4.56 -7.37 6.04
CA CYS A 532 3.62 -6.39 6.61
C CYS A 532 4.30 -5.28 7.43
N ALA A 533 5.63 -5.29 7.57
CA ALA A 533 6.38 -4.38 8.45
C ALA A 533 7.46 -3.55 7.74
N VAL A 534 7.42 -3.42 6.40
CA VAL A 534 8.30 -2.53 5.63
C VAL A 534 7.47 -1.53 4.83
#